data_AF-A0A7L0Q1Y2-F1
#
_entry.id   AF-A0A7L0Q1Y2-F1
#
_cell.length_a   1.000
_cell.length_b   1.000
_cell.length_c   1.000
_cell.angle_alpha   90.00
_cell.angle_beta   90.00
_cell.angle_gamma   90.00
#
_symmetry.space_group_name_H-M   'P 1'
#
loop_
_entity.id
_entity.type
_entity.pdbx_description
1 polymer ?
#
loop_
_entity_poly.entity_id
_entity_poly.type
_entity_poly.pdbx_seq_one_letter_code
_entity_poly.pdbx_strand_id
1 'polypeptide(L)'
;AKNYIKSLPKVQKKDFASILKYANPLAVNLLEKMLVLDAEKRVTAAEALMHPYFEPIHDPEEETEAEKYDDTFDNMDLPLDEWKR
;
A
#
# COMPACT_ATOMS: atom_id res chain seq x y z
N ALA A 1 -0.57 10.23 -18.49
CA ALA A 1 0.40 9.46 -17.68
C ALA A 1 1.17 8.37 -18.46
N LYS A 2 0.51 7.41 -19.15
CA LYS A 2 1.20 6.27 -19.80
C LYS A 2 2.31 6.65 -20.79
N ASN A 3 2.13 7.73 -21.56
CA ASN A 3 3.14 8.19 -22.53
C ASN A 3 4.40 8.76 -21.85
N TYR A 4 4.25 9.39 -20.69
CA TYR A 4 5.36 9.93 -19.92
C TYR A 4 6.27 8.80 -19.41
N ILE A 5 5.70 7.76 -18.80
CA ILE A 5 6.48 6.60 -18.31
C ILE A 5 7.21 5.90 -19.46
N LYS A 6 6.58 5.75 -20.64
CA LYS A 6 7.23 5.17 -21.83
C LYS A 6 8.39 6.00 -22.37
N SER A 7 8.40 7.32 -22.12
CA SER A 7 9.44 8.23 -22.59
C SER A 7 10.68 8.25 -21.69
N LEU A 8 10.58 7.72 -20.46
CA LEU A 8 11.70 7.65 -19.54
C LEU A 8 12.74 6.63 -20.00
N PRO A 9 14.05 6.88 -19.76
CA PRO A 9 15.08 5.88 -19.96
C PRO A 9 14.77 4.60 -19.20
N LYS A 10 15.06 3.44 -19.79
CA LYS A 10 14.91 2.15 -19.10
C LYS A 10 15.96 2.04 -18.00
N VAL A 11 15.50 1.93 -16.76
CA VAL A 11 16.36 1.70 -15.58
C VAL A 11 16.03 0.32 -15.02
N GLN A 12 17.06 -0.48 -14.72
CA GLN A 12 16.86 -1.76 -14.07
C GLN A 12 16.52 -1.55 -12.58
N LYS A 13 15.61 -2.38 -12.05
CA LYS A 13 15.32 -2.42 -10.61
C LYS A 13 16.63 -2.71 -9.88
N LYS A 14 16.97 -1.86 -8.91
CA LYS A 14 18.08 -2.11 -7.99
C LYS A 14 17.67 -3.14 -6.95
N ASP A 15 18.63 -3.95 -6.52
CA ASP A 15 18.44 -4.84 -5.38
C ASP A 15 18.23 -4.01 -4.10
N PHE A 16 17.17 -4.31 -3.36
CA PHE A 16 16.82 -3.56 -2.14
C PHE A 16 17.81 -3.84 -1.01
N ALA A 17 18.38 -5.05 -0.92
CA ALA A 17 19.39 -5.34 0.11
C ALA A 17 20.65 -4.46 -0.08
N SER A 18 21.04 -4.19 -1.33
CA SER A 18 22.14 -3.27 -1.64
C SER A 18 21.88 -1.80 -1.24
N ILE A 19 20.61 -1.38 -1.24
CA ILE A 19 20.20 -0.02 -0.86
C ILE A 19 20.02 0.08 0.67
N LEU A 20 19.34 -0.90 1.25
CA LEU A 20 18.95 -0.97 2.65
C LEU A 20 19.96 -1.82 3.46
N LYS A 21 21.21 -1.37 3.49
CA LYS A 21 22.36 -2.17 3.95
C LYS A 21 22.27 -2.75 5.37
N TYR A 22 21.45 -2.17 6.24
CA TYR A 22 21.33 -2.54 7.65
C TYR A 22 19.94 -3.05 8.02
N ALA A 23 19.06 -3.26 7.03
CA ALA A 23 17.72 -3.75 7.28
C ALA A 23 17.74 -5.26 7.53
N ASN A 24 16.81 -5.72 8.38
CA ASN A 24 16.51 -7.14 8.53
C ASN A 24 16.14 -7.71 7.13
N PRO A 25 16.67 -8.88 6.72
CA PRO A 25 16.31 -9.51 5.45
C PRO A 25 14.79 -9.69 5.24
N LEU A 26 14.03 -9.94 6.31
CA LEU A 26 12.57 -10.02 6.27
C LEU A 26 11.92 -8.65 6.00
N ALA A 27 12.48 -7.57 6.54
CA ALA A 27 12.02 -6.21 6.24
C ALA A 27 12.26 -5.86 4.77
N VAL A 28 13.43 -6.23 4.25
CA VAL A 28 13.77 -6.04 2.84
C VAL A 28 12.79 -6.81 1.95
N ASN A 29 12.51 -8.08 2.26
CA ASN A 29 11.56 -8.90 1.49
C ASN A 29 10.15 -8.29 1.48
N LEU A 30 9.68 -7.82 2.63
CA LEU A 30 8.38 -7.15 2.74
C LEU A 30 8.32 -5.88 1.89
N LEU A 31 9.36 -5.04 1.95
CA LEU A 31 9.44 -3.82 1.15
C LEU A 31 9.48 -4.10 -0.35
N GLU A 32 10.14 -5.18 -0.79
CA GLU A 32 10.13 -5.59 -2.19
C GLU A 32 8.74 -5.98 -2.69
N LYS A 33 7.90 -6.52 -1.81
CA LYS A 33 6.50 -6.89 -2.07
C LYS A 33 5.55 -5.68 -2.03
N MET A 34 5.87 -4.65 -1.23
CA MET A 34 5.07 -3.41 -1.10
C MET A 34 5.41 -2.35 -2.16
N LEU A 35 6.68 -2.15 -2.49
CA LEU A 35 7.15 -1.07 -3.36
C LEU A 35 7.17 -1.48 -4.83
N VAL A 36 6.06 -2.05 -5.29
CA VAL A 36 5.84 -2.48 -6.67
C VAL A 36 5.04 -1.41 -7.42
N LEU A 37 5.49 -1.06 -8.64
CA LEU A 37 4.82 -0.06 -9.50
C LEU A 37 3.46 -0.54 -10.01
N ASP A 38 3.35 -1.83 -10.26
CA ASP A 38 2.10 -2.49 -10.66
C ASP A 38 1.24 -2.72 -9.42
N ALA A 39 0.13 -1.99 -9.33
CA ALA A 39 -0.74 -2.00 -8.14
C ALA A 39 -1.36 -3.39 -7.90
N GLU A 40 -1.69 -4.13 -8.96
CA GLU A 40 -2.27 -5.47 -8.88
C GLU A 40 -1.28 -6.53 -8.37
N LYS A 41 0.03 -6.23 -8.39
CA LYS A 41 1.08 -7.12 -7.87
C LYS A 41 1.57 -6.69 -6.49
N ARG A 42 1.12 -5.54 -6.00
CA ARG A 42 1.48 -5.05 -4.68
C ARG A 42 0.69 -5.86 -3.65
N VAL A 43 1.37 -6.28 -2.58
CA VAL A 43 0.67 -6.94 -1.47
C VAL A 43 -0.37 -6.01 -0.85
N THR A 44 -1.50 -6.59 -0.48
CA THR A 44 -2.55 -5.93 0.30
C THR A 44 -2.13 -5.78 1.76
N ALA A 45 -2.89 -5.00 2.54
CA ALA A 45 -2.65 -4.86 3.97
C ALA A 45 -2.73 -6.21 4.70
N ALA A 46 -3.78 -7.01 4.42
CA ALA A 46 -3.95 -8.33 5.02
C ALA A 46 -2.79 -9.29 4.67
N GLU A 47 -2.36 -9.33 3.41
CA GLU A 47 -1.21 -10.16 3.00
C GLU A 47 0.11 -9.70 3.62
N ALA A 48 0.28 -8.40 3.82
CA ALA A 48 1.45 -7.86 4.48
C ALA A 48 1.50 -8.21 5.96
N LEU A 49 0.36 -8.19 6.66
CA LEU A 49 0.25 -8.54 8.09
C LEU A 49 0.63 -10.00 8.34
N MET A 50 0.28 -10.93 7.44
CA MET A 50 0.71 -12.33 7.48
C MET A 50 2.21 -12.56 7.20
N HIS A 51 3.00 -11.52 6.92
CA HIS A 51 4.41 -11.69 6.58
C HIS A 51 5.25 -12.05 7.82
N PRO A 52 6.24 -12.96 7.73
CA PRO A 52 7.10 -13.36 8.88
C PRO A 52 7.87 -12.23 9.57
N TYR A 53 7.89 -11.04 8.96
CA TYR A 53 8.46 -9.85 9.56
C TYR A 53 7.64 -9.37 10.77
N PHE A 54 6.33 -9.58 10.76
CA PHE A 54 5.42 -9.20 11.84
C PHE A 54 5.08 -10.34 12.80
N GLU A 55 5.56 -11.56 12.57
CA GLU A 55 5.33 -12.73 13.43
C GLU A 55 5.42 -12.43 14.95
N PRO A 56 6.41 -11.66 15.46
CA PRO A 56 6.52 -11.40 16.89
C PRO A 56 5.40 -10.55 17.49
N ILE A 57 4.61 -9.85 16.66
CA ILE A 57 3.57 -8.90 17.05
C ILE A 57 2.23 -9.17 16.35
N HIS A 58 2.13 -10.23 15.54
CA HIS A 58 0.93 -10.54 14.79
C HIS A 58 -0.17 -11.02 15.73
N ASP A 59 -1.30 -10.32 15.74
CA ASP A 59 -2.48 -10.64 16.52
C ASP A 59 -3.73 -10.60 15.63
N PRO A 60 -4.21 -11.76 15.15
CA PRO A 60 -5.40 -11.83 14.30
C PRO A 60 -6.68 -11.26 14.94
N GLU A 61 -6.77 -11.20 16.28
CA GLU A 61 -7.94 -10.66 16.95
C GLU A 61 -8.01 -9.12 16.85
N GLU A 62 -6.86 -8.46 16.72
CA GLU A 62 -6.78 -7.00 16.50
C GLU A 62 -6.94 -6.61 15.02
N GLU A 63 -6.82 -7.57 14.09
CA GLU A 63 -6.89 -7.37 12.64
C GLU A 63 -8.35 -7.40 12.11
N THR A 64 -9.20 -6.54 12.66
CA THR A 64 -10.62 -6.48 12.28
C THR A 64 -10.87 -5.71 10.98
N GLU A 65 -11.85 -6.15 10.20
CA GLU A 65 -12.37 -5.39 9.05
C GLU A 65 -13.48 -4.43 9.48
N ALA A 66 -13.44 -3.20 8.96
CA ALA A 66 -14.51 -2.23 9.15
C ALA A 66 -15.70 -2.53 8.23
N GLU A 67 -16.88 -2.09 8.63
CA GLU A 67 -18.03 -2.06 7.72
C GLU A 67 -17.74 -1.12 6.54
N LYS A 68 -18.40 -1.39 5.40
CA LYS A 68 -18.27 -0.52 4.23
C LYS A 68 -18.81 0.87 4.57
N TYR A 69 -17.99 1.88 4.32
CA TYR A 69 -18.39 3.27 4.46
C TYR A 69 -19.48 3.62 3.43
N ASP A 70 -20.56 4.25 3.88
CA ASP A 70 -21.60 4.80 3.01
C ASP A 70 -21.21 6.22 2.58
N ASP A 71 -20.74 6.34 1.34
CA ASP A 71 -20.33 7.60 0.72
C ASP A 71 -21.46 8.29 -0.05
N THR A 72 -22.73 7.88 0.14
CA THR A 72 -23.87 8.47 -0.56
C THR A 72 -23.97 9.97 -0.32
N PHE A 73 -23.77 10.44 0.92
CA PHE A 73 -23.80 11.85 1.27
C PHE A 73 -22.63 12.63 0.65
N ASP A 74 -21.43 12.06 0.67
CA ASP A 74 -20.21 12.68 0.14
C ASP A 74 -20.30 12.97 -1.36
N ASN A 75 -21.05 12.13 -2.09
CA ASN A 75 -21.23 12.23 -3.54
C ASN A 75 -22.41 13.12 -3.96
N MET A 76 -23.11 13.75 -3.01
CA MET A 76 -24.23 14.66 -3.32
C MET A 76 -23.72 16.04 -3.77
N ASP A 77 -24.31 16.58 -4.85
CA ASP A 77 -24.11 17.98 -5.22
C ASP A 77 -25.01 18.89 -4.36
N LEU A 78 -24.54 19.22 -3.15
CA LEU A 78 -25.23 20.11 -2.21
C LEU A 78 -24.68 21.55 -2.27
N PRO A 79 -25.52 22.58 -2.06
CA PRO A 79 -25.05 23.94 -1.88
C PRO A 79 -24.23 24.08 -0.58
N LEU A 80 -23.31 25.07 -0.54
CA LEU A 80 -22.39 25.28 0.58
C LEU A 80 -23.08 25.38 1.95
N ASP A 81 -24.28 25.97 1.99
CA ASP A 81 -25.03 26.15 3.23
C ASP A 81 -25.60 24.84 3.78
N GLU A 82 -25.84 23.84 2.92
CA GLU A 82 -26.26 22.50 3.33
C GLU A 82 -25.07 21.65 3.81
N TRP A 83 -23.88 21.84 3.22
CA TRP A 83 -22.64 21.22 3.71
C TRP A 83 -22.21 21.72 5.10
N LYS A 84 -22.54 22.96 5.46
CA LYS A 84 -22.16 23.60 6.73
C LYS A 84 -23.06 23.21 7.91
N ARG A 85 -24.24 22.67 7.63
CA ARG A 85 -25.27 22.42 8.62
C ARG A 85 -25.04 21.10 9.35
#